data_AF-A0A833MF76-F1
#
_entry.id   AF-A0A833MF76-F1
#
_cell.length_a   1.000
_cell.length_b   1.000
_cell.length_c   1.000
_cell.angle_alpha   90.00
_cell.angle_beta   90.00
_cell.angle_gamma   90.00
#
_symmetry.space_group_name_H-M   'P 1'
#
loop_
_entity.id
_entity.type
_entity.pdbx_description
1 polymer ?
#
loop_
_entity_poly.entity_id
_entity_poly.type
_entity_poly.pdbx_seq_one_letter_code
_entity_poly.pdbx_strand_id
1 'polypeptide(L)'
;MKKLIRPIPVVIIIVLMFSSITYGYVHISTGMPTTSFIVENRSSYSSIFNNSIAAWNNTDTSVELTKAKSDNYVITGQYDDTWYGVYKPSLKYIFWGPATKFVIQLNRSQLVGKSDNFWQSVLVHEFGHALSLGDNPPESPSIMRYDRDRESMITPQQDDIDGVNAYYNN
;
A
#
# COMPACT_ATOMS: atom_id res chain seq x y z
N MET A 1 -67.98 -27.05 21.12
CA MET A 1 -66.63 -27.65 21.18
C MET A 1 -65.61 -26.56 20.83
N LYS A 2 -64.84 -26.04 21.81
CA LYS A 2 -63.85 -24.97 21.59
C LYS A 2 -62.52 -25.60 21.17
N LYS A 3 -61.99 -25.26 20.00
CA LYS A 3 -60.68 -25.72 19.51
C LYS A 3 -59.56 -24.99 20.28
N LEU A 4 -58.71 -25.76 20.95
CA LEU A 4 -57.54 -25.27 21.68
C LEU A 4 -56.40 -25.06 20.66
N ILE A 5 -56.06 -23.81 20.34
CA ILE A 5 -54.89 -23.47 19.52
C ILE A 5 -53.70 -23.34 20.47
N ARG A 6 -52.72 -24.22 20.34
CA ARG A 6 -51.47 -24.16 21.11
C ARG A 6 -50.46 -23.27 20.37
N PRO A 7 -49.81 -22.29 21.03
CA PRO A 7 -48.78 -21.49 20.40
C PRO A 7 -47.50 -22.32 20.27
N ILE A 8 -46.87 -22.29 19.09
CA ILE A 8 -45.55 -22.88 18.85
C ILE A 8 -44.50 -21.84 19.24
N PRO A 9 -43.51 -22.15 20.09
CA PRO A 9 -42.46 -21.20 20.41
C PRO A 9 -41.50 -21.08 19.21
N VAL A 10 -41.36 -19.87 18.67
CA VAL A 10 -40.34 -19.55 17.67
C VAL A 10 -39.07 -19.20 18.43
N VAL A 11 -38.06 -20.08 18.36
CA VAL A 11 -36.72 -19.82 18.89
C VAL A 11 -35.94 -19.06 17.81
N ILE A 12 -35.68 -17.77 18.05
CA ILE A 12 -34.79 -16.96 17.21
C ILE A 12 -33.36 -17.24 17.67
N ILE A 13 -32.61 -18.03 16.90
CA ILE A 13 -31.18 -18.24 17.10
C ILE A 13 -30.45 -17.11 16.39
N ILE A 14 -29.93 -16.14 17.14
CA ILE A 14 -29.01 -15.13 16.63
C ILE A 14 -27.60 -15.73 16.71
N VAL A 15 -27.07 -16.19 15.58
CA VAL A 15 -25.66 -16.60 15.47
C VAL A 15 -24.85 -15.32 15.21
N LEU A 16 -24.19 -14.80 16.24
CA LEU A 16 -23.16 -13.79 16.08
C LEU A 16 -21.91 -14.47 15.50
N MET A 17 -21.77 -14.43 14.18
CA MET A 17 -20.54 -14.81 13.49
C MET A 17 -19.51 -13.70 13.74
N PHE A 18 -18.66 -13.86 14.76
CA PHE A 18 -17.45 -13.04 14.86
C PHE A 18 -16.40 -13.66 13.94
N SER A 19 -16.25 -13.11 12.74
CA SER A 19 -15.06 -13.32 11.93
C SER A 19 -13.93 -12.49 12.56
N SER A 20 -12.96 -13.15 13.19
CA SER A 20 -11.70 -12.49 13.53
C SER A 20 -10.98 -12.14 12.23
N ILE A 21 -10.82 -10.85 11.94
CA ILE A 21 -9.92 -10.40 10.88
C ILE A 21 -8.50 -10.70 11.38
N THR A 22 -7.84 -11.67 10.76
CA THR A 22 -6.40 -11.87 10.96
C THR A 22 -5.71 -10.88 10.02
N TYR A 23 -5.20 -9.78 10.57
CA TYR A 23 -4.44 -8.83 9.75
C TYR A 23 -3.10 -9.46 9.34
N GLY A 24 -2.79 -9.40 8.03
CA GLY A 24 -1.61 -10.01 7.42
C GLY A 24 -0.45 -9.05 7.19
N TYR A 25 -0.64 -7.73 7.40
CA TYR A 25 0.37 -6.73 7.08
C TYR A 25 1.71 -6.92 7.80
N VAL A 26 2.78 -6.49 7.14
CA VAL A 26 4.15 -6.44 7.68
C VAL A 26 4.59 -4.98 7.74
N HIS A 27 5.34 -4.59 8.77
CA HIS A 27 5.88 -3.24 8.88
C HIS A 27 7.41 -3.21 8.72
N ILE A 28 7.91 -2.10 8.19
CA ILE A 28 9.33 -1.74 8.18
C ILE A 28 9.53 -0.46 8.98
N SER A 29 10.66 -0.35 9.68
CA SER A 29 10.98 0.84 10.50
C SER A 29 11.55 2.01 9.69
N THR A 30 11.74 1.83 8.39
CA THR A 30 12.44 2.75 7.49
C THR A 30 11.52 3.56 6.58
N GLY A 31 10.20 3.56 6.83
CA GLY A 31 9.25 4.46 6.20
C GLY A 31 9.34 5.89 6.74
N MET A 32 8.49 6.78 6.23
CA MET A 32 8.39 8.17 6.68
C MET A 32 7.77 8.23 8.09
N PRO A 33 8.15 9.22 8.92
CA PRO A 33 7.58 9.38 10.26
C PRO A 33 6.13 9.85 10.27
N THR A 34 5.61 10.33 9.13
CA THR A 34 4.24 10.84 8.96
C THR A 34 3.63 10.30 7.68
N THR A 35 2.30 10.25 7.62
CA THR A 35 1.52 9.86 6.43
C THR A 35 1.33 10.97 5.40
N SER A 36 1.63 12.21 5.79
CA SER A 36 1.63 13.38 4.90
C SER A 36 3.07 13.74 4.53
N PHE A 37 3.38 13.71 3.22
CA PHE A 37 4.68 14.13 2.69
C PHE A 37 4.61 14.53 1.22
N ILE A 38 5.52 15.42 0.84
CA ILE A 38 5.66 15.90 -0.54
C ILE A 38 6.60 14.96 -1.30
N VAL A 39 6.22 14.58 -2.52
CA VAL A 39 7.05 13.81 -3.44
C VAL A 39 7.22 14.54 -4.77
N GLU A 40 8.45 14.64 -5.25
CA GLU A 40 8.79 15.18 -6.55
C GLU A 40 8.80 14.08 -7.61
N ASN A 41 8.15 14.34 -8.75
CA ASN A 41 8.31 13.50 -9.93
C ASN A 41 9.51 13.97 -10.76
N ARG A 42 10.61 13.22 -10.70
CA ARG A 42 11.78 13.39 -11.59
C ARG A 42 11.81 12.39 -12.74
N SER A 43 10.73 11.63 -12.92
CA SER A 43 10.54 10.75 -14.07
C SER A 43 9.80 11.47 -15.20
N SER A 44 9.88 10.93 -16.42
CA SER A 44 9.06 11.39 -17.55
C SER A 44 7.62 10.88 -17.52
N TYR A 45 7.22 10.08 -16.53
CA TYR A 45 5.98 9.32 -16.51
C TYR A 45 4.93 9.96 -15.57
N SER A 46 4.53 11.19 -15.89
CA SER A 46 3.65 12.00 -15.02
C SER A 46 2.28 11.39 -14.75
N SER A 47 1.68 10.69 -15.72
CA SER A 47 0.37 10.05 -15.51
C SER A 47 0.45 8.93 -14.48
N ILE A 48 1.43 8.03 -14.63
CA ILE A 48 1.70 6.95 -13.68
C ILE A 48 1.95 7.52 -12.27
N PHE A 49 2.81 8.53 -12.16
CA PHE A 49 3.11 9.17 -10.88
C PHE A 49 1.86 9.77 -10.21
N ASN A 50 1.05 10.54 -10.95
CA ASN A 50 -0.15 11.17 -10.40
C ASN A 50 -1.18 10.10 -9.98
N ASN A 51 -1.36 9.05 -10.79
CA ASN A 51 -2.28 7.97 -10.48
C ASN A 51 -1.83 7.17 -9.25
N SER A 52 -0.53 6.93 -9.07
CA SER A 52 0.01 6.26 -7.89
C SER A 52 -0.16 7.07 -6.61
N ILE A 53 -0.01 8.40 -6.68
CA ILE A 53 -0.35 9.31 -5.56
C ILE A 53 -1.84 9.21 -5.24
N ALA A 54 -2.70 9.32 -6.26
CA ALA A 54 -4.15 9.27 -6.08
C ALA A 54 -4.62 7.92 -5.50
N ALA A 55 -3.96 6.81 -5.88
CA ALA A 55 -4.28 5.48 -5.38
C ALA A 55 -4.15 5.39 -3.85
N TRP A 56 -3.16 6.06 -3.25
CA TRP A 56 -2.99 6.12 -1.80
C TRP A 56 -3.90 7.17 -1.15
N ASN A 57 -3.98 8.38 -1.72
CA ASN A 57 -4.80 9.48 -1.15
C ASN A 57 -6.30 9.18 -1.15
N ASN A 58 -6.78 8.27 -2.00
CA ASN A 58 -8.19 7.87 -2.07
C ASN A 58 -8.53 6.67 -1.16
N THR A 59 -7.61 6.24 -0.30
CA THR A 59 -7.87 5.20 0.70
C THR A 59 -8.49 5.77 1.97
N ASP A 60 -9.11 4.93 2.79
CA ASP A 60 -9.58 5.28 4.13
C ASP A 60 -8.42 5.25 5.15
N THR A 61 -7.41 6.09 4.90
CA THR A 61 -6.24 6.30 5.76
C THR A 61 -5.97 7.79 5.93
N SER A 62 -5.04 8.16 6.82
CA SER A 62 -4.59 9.55 6.96
C SER A 62 -3.56 9.98 5.90
N VAL A 63 -3.36 9.19 4.84
CA VAL A 63 -2.33 9.42 3.83
C VAL A 63 -2.62 10.65 2.98
N GLU A 64 -1.62 11.51 2.86
CA GLU A 64 -1.67 12.72 2.06
C GLU A 64 -0.35 12.92 1.31
N LEU A 65 -0.26 12.30 0.14
CA LEU A 65 0.87 12.44 -0.76
C LEU A 65 0.66 13.65 -1.66
N THR A 66 1.55 14.63 -1.58
CA THR A 66 1.45 15.86 -2.37
C THR A 66 2.54 15.93 -3.43
N LYS A 67 2.18 16.24 -4.68
CA LYS A 67 3.15 16.49 -5.75
C LYS A 67 3.69 17.92 -5.66
N ALA A 68 4.97 18.06 -5.30
CA ALA A 68 5.72 19.30 -5.47
C ALA A 68 7.24 19.02 -5.44
N LYS A 69 8.08 20.05 -5.60
CA LYS A 69 9.54 19.92 -5.46
C LYS A 69 9.89 19.47 -4.04
N SER A 70 10.74 18.46 -3.91
CA SER A 70 11.02 17.80 -2.62
C SER A 70 12.33 17.02 -2.67
N ASP A 71 12.88 16.71 -1.49
CA ASP A 71 13.97 15.76 -1.34
C ASP A 71 13.50 14.29 -1.37
N ASN A 72 12.19 14.07 -1.25
CA ASN A 72 11.56 12.79 -1.60
C ASN A 72 11.22 12.80 -3.08
N TYR A 73 11.72 11.83 -3.85
CA TYR A 73 11.46 11.84 -5.29
C TYR A 73 11.42 10.47 -5.92
N VAL A 74 10.68 10.40 -7.04
CA VAL A 74 10.64 9.25 -7.93
C VAL A 74 11.49 9.57 -9.16
N ILE A 75 12.38 8.65 -9.53
CA ILE A 75 13.20 8.77 -10.74
C ILE A 75 13.20 7.46 -11.51
N THR A 76 13.36 7.55 -12.84
CA THR A 76 13.53 6.39 -13.71
C THR A 76 14.95 6.32 -14.23
N GLY A 77 15.52 5.12 -14.28
CA GLY A 77 16.86 4.87 -14.83
C GLY A 77 16.94 3.51 -15.50
N GLN A 78 18.09 3.22 -16.12
CA GLN A 78 18.44 1.87 -16.57
C GLN A 78 19.41 1.28 -15.55
N TYR A 79 19.03 0.16 -14.96
CA TYR A 79 19.83 -0.51 -13.93
C TYR A 79 20.04 -1.96 -14.33
N ASP A 80 21.26 -2.48 -14.09
CA ASP A 80 21.62 -3.89 -14.31
C ASP A 80 21.20 -4.74 -13.11
N ASP A 81 19.91 -4.66 -12.80
CA ASP A 81 19.25 -5.32 -11.68
C ASP A 81 17.93 -5.94 -12.16
N THR A 82 17.40 -6.88 -11.38
CA THR A 82 16.16 -7.60 -11.69
C THR A 82 14.91 -6.99 -11.07
N TRP A 83 15.04 -6.00 -10.19
CA TRP A 83 13.88 -5.34 -9.58
C TRP A 83 13.20 -4.37 -10.56
N TYR A 84 11.88 -4.24 -10.45
CA TYR A 84 11.08 -3.29 -11.24
C TYR A 84 11.11 -1.88 -10.63
N GLY A 85 11.01 -1.80 -9.32
CA GLY A 85 11.13 -0.59 -8.50
C GLY A 85 11.95 -0.88 -7.26
N VAL A 86 12.49 0.16 -6.64
CA VAL A 86 13.11 0.07 -5.31
C VAL A 86 12.98 1.38 -4.54
N TYR A 87 12.47 1.28 -3.32
CA TYR A 87 12.48 2.32 -2.30
C TYR A 87 13.84 2.38 -1.59
N LYS A 88 14.49 3.55 -1.60
CA LYS A 88 15.79 3.82 -0.98
C LYS A 88 15.69 4.97 0.03
N PRO A 89 15.51 4.68 1.32
CA PRO A 89 15.42 5.72 2.34
C PRO A 89 16.81 6.23 2.77
N SER A 90 16.88 7.50 3.15
CA SER A 90 17.97 8.05 3.96
C SER A 90 17.51 8.07 5.42
N LEU A 91 18.13 7.24 6.25
CA LEU A 91 17.67 6.99 7.62
C LEU A 91 18.14 8.07 8.60
N LYS A 92 17.34 8.31 9.65
CA LYS A 92 17.69 9.23 10.75
C LYS A 92 18.95 8.79 11.50
N TYR A 93 19.15 7.49 11.68
CA TYR A 93 20.36 6.93 12.28
C TYR A 93 21.12 6.10 11.24
N ILE A 94 22.43 5.89 11.46
CA ILE A 94 23.35 5.33 10.45
C ILE A 94 22.84 4.00 9.85
N PHE A 95 22.18 3.15 10.64
CA PHE A 95 21.69 1.85 10.18
C PHE A 95 20.23 1.54 10.54
N TRP A 96 19.48 2.48 11.14
CA TRP A 96 18.09 2.22 11.56
C TRP A 96 17.27 3.51 11.72
N GLY A 97 15.98 3.33 12.00
CA GLY A 97 15.03 4.41 12.30
C GLY A 97 14.31 4.92 11.06
N PRO A 98 13.40 5.90 11.25
CA PRO A 98 12.55 6.40 10.18
C PRO A 98 13.37 7.10 9.10
N ALA A 99 12.84 7.12 7.89
CA ALA A 99 13.37 7.90 6.79
C ALA A 99 13.25 9.41 7.09
N THR A 100 14.31 10.14 6.74
CA THR A 100 14.30 11.61 6.68
C THR A 100 13.94 12.11 5.28
N LYS A 101 14.31 11.30 4.27
CA LYS A 101 13.94 11.45 2.87
C LYS A 101 14.07 10.10 2.16
N PHE A 102 13.54 9.99 0.96
CA PHE A 102 13.71 8.77 0.15
C PHE A 102 13.87 9.05 -1.35
N VAL A 103 14.40 8.05 -2.05
CA VAL A 103 14.37 7.97 -3.49
C VAL A 103 13.67 6.69 -3.89
N ILE A 104 12.68 6.78 -4.77
CA ILE A 104 12.14 5.61 -5.46
C ILE A 104 12.76 5.57 -6.85
N GLN A 105 13.41 4.46 -7.17
CA GLN A 105 13.99 4.22 -8.50
C GLN A 105 13.12 3.21 -9.24
N LEU A 106 12.70 3.56 -10.46
CA LEU A 106 11.98 2.67 -11.36
C LEU A 106 12.92 2.20 -12.48
N ASN A 107 13.05 0.88 -12.63
CA ASN A 107 13.99 0.28 -13.57
C ASN A 107 13.39 0.16 -14.97
N ARG A 108 13.73 1.10 -15.85
CA ARG A 108 13.27 1.14 -17.23
C ARG A 108 13.69 -0.11 -18.00
N SER A 109 14.83 -0.73 -17.68
CA SER A 109 15.31 -1.94 -18.35
C SER A 109 14.34 -3.12 -18.15
N GLN A 110 13.64 -3.18 -17.01
CA GLN A 110 12.66 -4.23 -16.69
C GLN A 110 11.23 -3.84 -17.03
N LEU A 111 10.94 -2.53 -17.03
CA LEU A 111 9.59 -1.99 -17.21
C LEU A 111 9.24 -1.63 -18.67
N VAL A 112 10.24 -1.51 -19.55
CA VAL A 112 9.97 -1.21 -20.97
C VAL A 112 9.09 -2.29 -21.60
N GLY A 113 8.06 -1.87 -22.34
CA GLY A 113 7.08 -2.78 -22.95
C GLY A 113 5.99 -3.30 -22.01
N LYS A 114 6.01 -2.93 -20.72
CA LYS A 114 4.90 -3.18 -19.78
C LYS A 114 3.84 -2.08 -19.89
N SER A 115 2.61 -2.39 -19.48
CA SER A 115 1.50 -1.44 -19.49
C SER A 115 1.67 -0.34 -18.43
N ASP A 116 1.00 0.80 -18.60
CA ASP A 116 0.96 1.85 -17.57
C ASP A 116 0.42 1.33 -16.23
N ASN A 117 -0.51 0.37 -16.24
CA ASN A 117 -1.00 -0.28 -15.03
C ASN A 117 0.11 -1.03 -14.30
N PHE A 118 0.95 -1.75 -15.02
CA PHE A 118 2.09 -2.45 -14.44
C PHE A 118 3.06 -1.46 -13.76
N TRP A 119 3.37 -0.35 -14.44
CA TRP A 119 4.19 0.71 -13.88
C TRP A 119 3.56 1.33 -12.64
N GLN A 120 2.26 1.61 -12.68
CA GLN A 120 1.51 2.14 -11.54
C GLN A 120 1.53 1.15 -10.37
N SER A 121 1.26 -0.13 -10.59
CA SER A 121 1.29 -1.17 -9.56
C SER A 121 2.66 -1.26 -8.86
N VAL A 122 3.75 -1.11 -9.62
CA VAL A 122 5.11 -1.04 -9.06
C VAL A 122 5.27 0.21 -8.22
N LEU A 123 4.90 1.39 -8.72
CA LEU A 123 5.10 2.63 -7.98
C LEU A 123 4.20 2.74 -6.73
N VAL A 124 2.95 2.24 -6.76
CA VAL A 124 2.08 2.20 -5.58
C VAL A 124 2.67 1.30 -4.50
N HIS A 125 3.28 0.18 -4.88
CA HIS A 125 4.01 -0.70 -3.97
C HIS A 125 5.21 0.01 -3.33
N GLU A 126 6.05 0.71 -4.11
CA GLU A 126 7.18 1.46 -3.53
C GLU A 126 6.73 2.59 -2.60
N PHE A 127 5.58 3.21 -2.86
CA PHE A 127 4.97 4.16 -1.91
C PHE A 127 4.48 3.48 -0.63
N GLY A 128 4.07 2.21 -0.68
CA GLY A 128 3.76 1.42 0.52
C GLY A 128 4.96 1.31 1.47
N HIS A 129 6.17 1.13 0.95
CA HIS A 129 7.39 1.19 1.77
C HIS A 129 7.66 2.56 2.38
N ALA A 130 7.42 3.64 1.62
CA ALA A 130 7.47 5.00 2.17
C ALA A 130 6.45 5.19 3.30
N LEU A 131 5.36 4.44 3.28
CA LEU A 131 4.32 4.37 4.31
C LEU A 131 4.56 3.25 5.34
N SER A 132 5.79 2.78 5.50
CA SER A 132 6.19 1.78 6.52
C SER A 132 5.59 0.38 6.35
N LEU A 133 5.02 0.05 5.18
CA LEU A 133 4.63 -1.33 4.85
C LEU A 133 5.83 -2.15 4.35
N GLY A 134 5.92 -3.38 4.81
CA GLY A 134 6.91 -4.37 4.40
C GLY A 134 6.41 -5.26 3.27
N ASP A 135 7.36 -5.91 2.61
CA ASP A 135 7.09 -6.82 1.52
C ASP A 135 6.38 -8.10 1.94
N ASN A 136 5.60 -8.63 1.00
CA ASN A 136 5.06 -9.97 1.00
C ASN A 136 4.36 -10.36 2.32
N PRO A 137 3.33 -9.57 2.74
CA PRO A 137 2.51 -9.94 3.88
C PRO A 137 1.83 -11.30 3.65
N PRO A 138 1.72 -12.15 4.69
CA PRO A 138 1.03 -13.43 4.60
C PRO A 138 -0.48 -13.28 4.32
N GLU A 139 -1.05 -14.31 3.70
CA GLU A 139 -2.47 -14.67 3.75
C GLU A 139 -3.51 -13.74 3.09
N SER A 140 -3.22 -12.46 2.88
CA SER A 140 -4.17 -11.47 2.32
C SER A 140 -3.73 -10.92 0.95
N PRO A 141 -4.66 -10.55 0.06
CA PRO A 141 -4.34 -9.72 -1.10
C PRO A 141 -3.78 -8.37 -0.65
N SER A 142 -2.65 -7.96 -1.22
CA SER A 142 -1.96 -6.72 -0.86
C SER A 142 -1.12 -6.21 -2.03
N ILE A 143 -1.04 -4.88 -2.18
CA ILE A 143 -0.15 -4.24 -3.14
C ILE A 143 1.33 -4.53 -2.82
N MET A 144 1.63 -4.92 -1.58
CA MET A 144 2.96 -5.29 -1.09
C MET A 144 3.37 -6.73 -1.45
N ARG A 145 2.48 -7.52 -2.06
CA ARG A 145 2.81 -8.90 -2.46
C ARG A 145 3.67 -9.00 -3.70
N TYR A 146 4.59 -9.98 -3.69
CA TYR A 146 5.44 -10.28 -4.83
C TYR A 146 4.69 -10.92 -5.99
N ASP A 147 3.70 -11.75 -5.69
CA ASP A 147 2.89 -12.52 -6.64
C ASP A 147 1.61 -11.81 -7.08
N ARG A 148 1.39 -10.55 -6.68
CA ARG A 148 0.26 -9.75 -7.16
C ARG A 148 0.24 -9.67 -8.69
N ASP A 149 -0.96 -9.66 -9.25
CA ASP A 149 -1.14 -9.31 -10.65
C ASP A 149 -0.95 -7.80 -10.83
N ARG A 150 0.20 -7.43 -11.41
CA ARG A 150 0.58 -6.02 -11.61
C ARG A 150 -0.19 -5.35 -12.75
N GLU A 151 -0.85 -6.11 -13.62
CA GLU A 151 -1.66 -5.54 -14.71
C GLU A 151 -3.02 -5.03 -14.20
N SER A 152 -3.50 -5.53 -13.06
CA SER A 152 -4.81 -5.22 -12.50
C SER A 152 -4.77 -4.60 -11.11
N MET A 153 -3.84 -5.01 -10.24
CA MET A 153 -3.74 -4.50 -8.86
C MET A 153 -2.92 -3.20 -8.84
N ILE A 154 -3.59 -2.07 -9.04
CA ILE A 154 -2.98 -0.73 -9.14
C ILE A 154 -3.32 0.20 -7.98
N THR A 155 -3.98 -0.32 -6.95
CA THR A 155 -4.36 0.40 -5.73
C THR A 155 -4.03 -0.43 -4.49
N PRO A 156 -3.83 0.21 -3.32
CA PRO A 156 -3.75 -0.51 -2.04
C PRO A 156 -5.01 -1.36 -1.81
N GLN A 157 -4.83 -2.47 -1.11
CA GLN A 157 -5.89 -3.38 -0.68
C GLN A 157 -6.22 -3.15 0.80
N GLN A 158 -7.25 -3.82 1.31
CA GLN A 158 -7.67 -3.64 2.70
C GLN A 158 -6.54 -3.91 3.70
N ASP A 159 -5.74 -4.96 3.49
CA ASP A 159 -4.62 -5.29 4.38
C ASP A 159 -3.55 -4.18 4.41
N ASP A 160 -3.33 -3.49 3.28
CA ASP A 160 -2.41 -2.36 3.19
C ASP A 160 -2.95 -1.14 3.96
N ILE A 161 -4.25 -0.86 3.82
CA ILE A 161 -4.97 0.21 4.53
C ILE A 161 -4.90 -0.01 6.04
N ASP A 162 -5.21 -1.23 6.48
CA ASP A 162 -5.17 -1.63 7.88
C ASP A 162 -3.75 -1.53 8.43
N GLY A 163 -2.74 -1.91 7.64
CA GLY A 163 -1.33 -1.79 8.01
C GLY A 163 -0.88 -0.35 8.20
N VAL A 164 -1.28 0.56 7.31
CA VAL A 164 -0.99 2.00 7.47
C VAL A 164 -1.69 2.53 8.72
N ASN A 165 -2.98 2.28 8.89
CA ASN A 165 -3.73 2.77 10.04
C ASN A 165 -3.17 2.23 11.37
N ALA A 166 -2.79 0.95 11.42
CA ALA A 166 -2.18 0.34 12.59
C ALA A 166 -0.81 0.94 12.95
N TYR A 167 -0.04 1.42 11.96
CA TYR A 167 1.26 2.03 12.20
C TYR A 167 1.14 3.48 12.69
N TYR A 168 0.27 4.29 12.08
CA TYR A 168 0.25 5.75 12.27
C TYR A 168 -0.86 6.30 13.17
N ASN A 169 -1.92 5.54 13.44
CA ASN A 169 -3.06 6.02 14.25
C ASN A 169 -3.00 5.56 15.71
N ASN A 170 -1.82 5.18 16.21
CA ASN A 170 -1.61 4.86 17.63
C ASN A 170 -1.46 6.10 18.50
#